data_AF-A0A7C5FC81-F1
#
_entry.id   AF-A0A7C5FC81-F1
#
_cell.length_a   1.000
_cell.length_b   1.000
_cell.length_c   1.000
_cell.angle_alpha   90.00
_cell.angle_beta   90.00
_cell.angle_gamma   90.00
#
_symmetry.space_group_name_H-M   'P 1'
#
loop_
_entity.id
_entity.type
_entity.pdbx_description
1 polymer ?
#
loop_
_entity_poly.entity_id
_entity_poly.type
_entity_poly.pdbx_seq_one_letter_code
_entity_poly.pdbx_strand_id
1 'polypeptide(L)'
;VVPILLPIAQTIGIDPLWFAILIALNLQTSFLTPPFGFSLFYLKGVAPPQIKTTDIYRGVVPFILLQILVLASIVIFPQLYGFKV
;
A
#
# COMPACT_ATOMS: atom_id res chain seq x y z
N VAL A 1 6.46 -5.00 11.14
CA VAL A 1 5.02 -5.33 11.23
C VAL A 1 4.76 -6.83 11.05
N VAL A 2 5.24 -7.46 9.97
CA VAL A 2 4.98 -8.88 9.67
C VAL A 2 5.44 -9.86 10.77
N PRO A 3 6.66 -9.79 11.33
CA PRO A 3 7.10 -10.79 12.32
C PRO A 3 6.29 -10.78 13.63
N ILE A 4 5.63 -9.66 13.93
CA ILE A 4 4.83 -9.49 15.15
C ILE A 4 3.38 -9.92 14.89
N LEU A 5 2.80 -9.52 13.75
CA LEU A 5 1.39 -9.77 13.47
C LEU A 5 1.11 -11.13 12.83
N LEU A 6 2.08 -11.72 12.12
CA LEU A 6 1.88 -13.00 11.44
C LEU A 6 1.58 -14.17 12.40
N PRO A 7 2.29 -14.35 13.53
CA PRO A 7 1.93 -15.40 14.49
C PRO A 7 0.51 -15.21 15.04
N ILE A 8 0.10 -13.97 15.29
CA ILE A 8 -1.25 -13.65 15.77
C ILE A 8 -2.28 -14.02 14.71
N ALA A 9 -2.08 -13.60 13.46
CA ALA A 9 -2.95 -13.92 12.33
C ALA A 9 -3.12 -15.45 12.16
N GLN A 10 -2.03 -16.20 12.29
CA GLN A 10 -2.06 -17.67 12.23
C GLN A 10 -2.84 -18.28 13.40
N THR A 11 -2.70 -17.75 14.62
CA THR A 11 -3.46 -18.27 15.79
C THR A 11 -4.97 -18.07 15.67
N ILE A 12 -5.42 -17.05 14.95
CA ILE A 12 -6.84 -16.78 14.70
C ILE A 12 -7.35 -17.39 13.38
N GLY A 13 -6.50 -18.17 12.68
CA GLY A 13 -6.88 -18.93 11.49
C GLY A 13 -6.86 -18.16 10.17
N ILE A 14 -6.30 -16.93 10.14
CA ILE A 14 -6.19 -16.15 8.91
C ILE A 14 -5.17 -16.78 7.96
N ASP A 15 -5.52 -16.85 6.68
CA ASP A 15 -4.59 -17.26 5.61
C ASP A 15 -3.36 -16.33 5.57
N PRO A 16 -2.15 -16.89 5.79
CA PRO A 16 -0.91 -16.13 5.72
C PRO A 16 -0.67 -15.40 4.40
N LEU A 17 -1.14 -15.96 3.28
CA LEU A 17 -0.95 -15.38 1.96
C LEU A 17 -1.84 -14.14 1.77
N TRP A 18 -3.11 -14.24 2.16
CA TRP A 18 -4.02 -13.10 2.16
C TRP A 18 -3.48 -11.98 3.05
N PHE A 19 -3.04 -12.33 4.27
CA PHE A 19 -2.43 -11.37 5.19
C PHE A 19 -1.17 -10.71 4.62
N ALA A 20 -0.27 -11.49 4.03
CA ALA A 20 0.96 -10.98 3.42
C ALA A 20 0.68 -9.99 2.28
N ILE A 21 -0.33 -10.27 1.44
CA ILE A 21 -0.71 -9.40 0.32
C ILE A 21 -1.31 -8.09 0.82
N LEU A 22 -2.18 -8.13 1.83
CA LEU A 22 -2.73 -6.91 2.43
C LEU A 22 -1.63 -6.01 3.01
N ILE A 23 -0.67 -6.61 3.72
CA ILE A 23 0.46 -5.86 4.26
C ILE A 23 1.32 -5.29 3.14
N ALA A 24 1.62 -6.06 2.10
CA ALA A 24 2.44 -5.62 0.98
C ALA A 24 1.81 -4.41 0.25
N LEU A 25 0.51 -4.49 -0.07
CA LEU A 25 -0.23 -3.40 -0.73
C LEU A 25 -0.33 -2.16 0.15
N ASN A 26 -0.60 -2.35 1.44
CA ASN A 26 -0.69 -1.23 2.39
C ASN A 26 0.66 -0.53 2.57
N LEU A 27 1.75 -1.28 2.66
CA LEU A 27 3.11 -0.73 2.72
C LEU A 27 3.43 0.03 1.44
N GLN A 28 3.18 -0.55 0.26
CA GLN A 28 3.42 0.12 -1.02
C GLN A 28 2.69 1.47 -1.10
N THR A 29 1.43 1.53 -0.65
CA THR A 29 0.64 2.76 -0.60
C THR A 29 1.23 3.78 0.39
N SER A 30 1.75 3.31 1.52
CA SER A 30 2.38 4.15 2.54
C SER A 30 3.65 4.86 2.01
N PHE A 31 4.43 4.21 1.15
CA PHE A 31 5.61 4.81 0.49
C PHE A 31 5.26 5.94 -0.50
N LEU A 32 3.98 6.09 -0.83
CA LEU A 32 3.45 7.07 -1.79
C LEU A 32 2.60 8.15 -1.12
N THR A 33 2.34 8.06 0.19
CA THR A 33 1.46 9.01 0.90
C THR A 33 2.26 9.89 1.86
N PRO A 34 2.24 11.24 1.75
CA PRO A 34 2.86 12.13 2.73
C PRO A 34 2.26 11.94 4.14
N PRO A 35 3.05 11.98 5.23
CA PRO A 35 4.46 12.37 5.35
C PRO A 35 5.48 11.22 5.18
N PHE A 36 5.03 9.97 5.00
CA PHE A 36 5.90 8.79 4.83
C PHE A 36 6.18 8.44 3.36
N GLY A 37 5.87 9.37 2.45
CA GLY A 37 6.03 9.26 1.00
C GLY A 37 7.48 9.28 0.54
N PHE A 38 8.33 8.38 1.03
CA PHE A 38 9.77 8.35 0.70
C PHE A 38 10.01 8.32 -0.81
N SER A 39 9.18 7.61 -1.57
CA SER A 39 9.28 7.59 -3.04
C SER A 39 9.00 8.97 -3.66
N LEU A 40 8.08 9.75 -3.08
CA LEU A 40 7.78 11.11 -3.52
C LEU A 40 8.92 12.07 -3.20
N PHE A 41 9.53 11.94 -2.02
CA PHE A 41 10.67 12.77 -1.62
C PHE A 41 11.94 12.42 -2.41
N TYR A 42 12.14 11.14 -2.71
CA TYR A 42 13.19 10.70 -3.62
C TYR A 42 13.02 11.31 -5.00
N LEU A 43 11.80 11.24 -5.57
CA LEU A 43 11.50 11.90 -6.84
C LEU A 43 11.71 13.41 -6.77
N LYS A 44 11.31 14.06 -5.67
CA LYS A 44 11.56 15.49 -5.47
C LYS A 44 13.05 15.85 -5.40
N GLY A 45 13.89 14.96 -4.87
CA GLY A 45 15.34 15.16 -4.77
C GLY A 45 16.06 15.16 -6.13
N VAL A 46 15.53 14.46 -7.12
CA VAL A 46 16.07 14.41 -8.49
C VAL A 46 15.31 15.29 -9.49
N ALA A 47 14.11 15.75 -9.11
CA ALA A 47 13.28 16.57 -9.97
C ALA A 47 13.86 17.99 -10.15
N PRO A 48 13.74 18.59 -11.35
CA PRO A 48 14.13 19.97 -11.60
C PRO A 48 13.47 20.96 -10.62
N PRO A 49 14.12 22.10 -10.33
CA PRO A 49 13.62 23.09 -9.35
C PRO A 49 12.26 23.68 -9.72
N GLN A 50 11.87 23.64 -11.00
CA GLN A 50 10.57 24.11 -11.49
C GLN A 50 9.40 23.23 -11.01
N ILE A 51 9.64 21.94 -10.73
CA ILE A 51 8.62 20.99 -10.27
C ILE A 51 8.40 21.17 -8.78
N LYS A 52 7.20 21.59 -8.38
CA LYS A 52 6.85 21.77 -6.97
C LYS A 52 6.47 20.42 -6.35
N THR A 53 6.68 20.30 -5.05
CA THR A 53 6.25 19.11 -4.29
C THR A 53 4.74 18.85 -4.46
N THR A 54 3.94 19.92 -4.60
CA THR A 54 2.50 19.81 -4.86
C THR A 54 2.17 19.18 -6.21
N ASP A 55 3.00 19.36 -7.23
CA ASP A 55 2.80 18.75 -8.55
C ASP A 55 3.02 17.24 -8.46
N ILE A 56 4.05 16.81 -7.74
CA ILE A 56 4.33 15.41 -7.44
C ILE A 56 3.17 14.78 -6.64
N TYR A 57 2.66 15.49 -5.64
CA TYR A 57 1.56 15.01 -4.81
C TYR A 57 0.27 14.85 -5.62
N ARG A 58 -0.07 15.83 -6.45
CA ARG A 58 -1.24 15.73 -7.35
C ARG A 58 -1.08 14.60 -8.36
N GLY A 59 0.13 14.39 -8.88
CA GLY A 59 0.42 13.32 -9.83
C GLY A 59 0.23 11.92 -9.26
N VAL A 60 0.55 11.70 -7.98
CA VAL A 60 0.43 10.37 -7.37
C VAL A 60 -0.98 10.04 -6.86
N VAL A 61 -1.82 11.04 -6.60
CA VAL A 61 -3.18 10.84 -6.04
C VAL A 61 -4.03 9.82 -6.82
N PRO A 62 -4.11 9.87 -8.17
CA PRO A 62 -4.86 8.87 -8.94
C PRO A 62 -4.34 7.44 -8.72
N PHE A 63 -3.03 7.28 -8.55
CA PHE A 63 -2.42 5.98 -8.30
C PHE A 63 -2.71 5.45 -6.90
N ILE A 64 -2.70 6.33 -5.87
CA ILE A 64 -3.12 5.98 -4.51
C ILE A 64 -4.59 5.54 -4.49
N LEU A 65 -5.47 6.24 -5.22
CA LEU A 65 -6.87 5.87 -5.33
C LEU A 65 -7.03 4.46 -5.93
N LEU A 66 -6.30 4.15 -6.99
CA LEU A 66 -6.29 2.79 -7.56
C LEU A 66 -5.79 1.74 -6.57
N GLN A 67 -4.73 2.03 -5.80
CA GLN A 67 -4.23 1.12 -4.77
C GLN A 67 -5.26 0.86 -3.67
N ILE A 68 -5.96 1.91 -3.21
CA ILE A 68 -7.02 1.79 -2.21
C ILE A 68 -8.18 0.96 -2.76
N LEU A 69 -8.56 1.15 -4.03
CA LEU A 69 -9.61 0.35 -4.67
C LEU A 69 -9.24 -1.13 -4.74
N VAL A 70 -7.99 -1.45 -5.11
CA VAL A 70 -7.48 -2.84 -5.14
C VAL A 70 -7.40 -3.43 -3.74
N LEU A 71 -6.95 -2.65 -2.75
CA LEU A 71 -6.92 -3.10 -1.36
C LEU A 71 -8.33 -3.40 -0.86
N ALA A 72 -9.29 -2.51 -1.13
CA ALA A 72 -10.68 -2.69 -0.76
C ALA A 72 -11.29 -3.92 -1.46
N SER A 73 -10.98 -4.16 -2.74
CA SER A 73 -11.50 -5.33 -3.46
C SER A 73 -10.97 -6.65 -2.89
N ILE A 74 -9.71 -6.72 -2.46
CA ILE A 74 -9.13 -7.92 -1.84
C ILE A 74 -9.70 -8.17 -0.44
N VAL A 75 -9.99 -7.10 0.31
CA VAL A 75 -10.60 -7.20 1.65
C VAL A 75 -12.07 -7.65 1.56
N ILE A 76 -12.85 -7.08 0.63
CA ILE A 76 -14.29 -7.35 0.50
C ILE A 76 -14.55 -8.65 -0.28
N PHE A 77 -13.75 -8.94 -1.30
CA PHE A 77 -13.93 -10.09 -2.20
C PHE A 77 -12.69 -11.01 -2.27
N PRO A 78 -12.19 -11.51 -1.14
CA PRO A 78 -10.98 -12.34 -1.09
C PRO A 78 -11.09 -13.61 -1.94
N GLN A 79 -12.29 -14.18 -2.06
CA GLN A 79 -12.56 -15.40 -2.82
C GLN A 79 -12.37 -15.21 -4.33
N LEU A 80 -12.56 -13.99 -4.86
CA LEU A 80 -12.30 -13.69 -6.28
C LEU A 80 -10.82 -13.90 -6.64
N TYR A 81 -9.93 -13.76 -5.65
CA TYR A 81 -8.50 -13.93 -5.79
C TYR A 81 -8.01 -15.31 -5.30
N GLY A 82 -8.93 -16.21 -4.96
CA GLY A 82 -8.62 -17.57 -4.51
C GLY A 82 -8.18 -17.66 -3.05
N PHE A 83 -8.33 -16.60 -2.26
CA PHE A 83 -7.99 -16.63 -0.83
C PHE A 83 -9.10 -17.24 0.01
N LYS A 84 -8.69 -17.94 1.06
CA LYS A 84 -9.56 -18.30 2.18
C LYS A 84 -9.24 -17.30 3.29
N VAL A 85 -10.25 -16.72 3.95
CA VAL A 85 -10.02 -15.76 5.06
C VAL A 85 -10.29 -16.46 6.38
#